data_AF-A0A926ARL0-F1
#
_entry.id   AF-A0A926ARL0-F1
#
_cell.length_a   1.000
_cell.length_b   1.000
_cell.length_c   1.000
_cell.angle_alpha   90.00
_cell.angle_beta   90.00
_cell.angle_gamma   90.00
#
_symmetry.space_group_name_H-M   'P 1'
#
loop_
_entity.id
_entity.type
_entity.pdbx_description
1 polymer ?
#
loop_
_entity_poly.entity_id
_entity_poly.type
_entity_poly.pdbx_seq_one_letter_code
_entity_poly.pdbx_strand_id
1 'polypeptide(L)'
;FVSEGIDAMIARQLANQQERREDRQARENREKYQELVFEEKIWVYSDIVITAVAVDVGTGQVTLTNDKDERIVTEDTFPPESQKARIIQDKNGDQWVLEKGKEPQKVAGGGLIPGGNAPLARADRDLLKKALKQVRNQYSQTLVTSSEELKRQKQQPYEQIVEDLQSIFSPATPTGTDSEEIIFFEADTANTTGYQNLDEAAANYILSEKALFINKALYYISDDLLADKEYDLLASALKINNKTYTDFTALQLKNGEKEEVTISIVKQAIIDTIVKLIEENIYEK
;
A
#
# COMPACT_ATOMS: atom_id res chain seq x y z
N PHE A 1 -8.22 -35.09 2.77
CA PHE A 1 -6.75 -35.14 2.89
C PHE A 1 -6.00 -34.92 1.57
N VAL A 2 -6.03 -35.79 0.55
CA VAL A 2 -5.32 -35.52 -0.74
C VAL A 2 -6.11 -34.57 -1.66
N SER A 3 -7.44 -34.58 -1.59
CA SER A 3 -8.31 -33.72 -2.42
C SER A 3 -8.24 -32.23 -2.03
N GLU A 4 -8.24 -31.91 -0.73
CA GLU A 4 -8.24 -30.52 -0.23
C GLU A 4 -6.95 -29.76 -0.62
N GLY A 5 -5.81 -30.46 -0.72
CA GLY A 5 -4.55 -29.86 -1.18
C GLY A 5 -4.53 -29.58 -2.69
N ILE A 6 -5.17 -30.43 -3.48
CA ILE A 6 -5.30 -30.25 -4.94
C ILE A 6 -6.30 -29.13 -5.23
N ASP A 7 -7.43 -29.07 -4.53
CA ASP A 7 -8.44 -28.02 -4.70
C ASP A 7 -7.90 -26.64 -4.32
N ALA A 8 -7.13 -26.54 -3.23
CA ALA A 8 -6.44 -25.30 -2.85
C ALA A 8 -5.38 -24.88 -3.88
N MET A 9 -4.66 -25.84 -4.46
CA MET A 9 -3.67 -25.57 -5.51
C MET A 9 -4.34 -25.12 -6.81
N ILE A 10 -5.46 -25.73 -7.21
CA ILE A 10 -6.26 -25.33 -8.38
C ILE A 10 -6.86 -23.95 -8.16
N ALA A 11 -7.44 -23.67 -6.98
CA ALA A 11 -7.98 -22.36 -6.64
C ALA A 11 -6.89 -21.27 -6.69
N ARG A 12 -5.70 -21.56 -6.18
CA ARG A 12 -4.55 -20.65 -6.24
C ARG A 12 -4.05 -20.44 -7.67
N GLN A 13 -4.03 -21.49 -8.50
CA GLN A 13 -3.68 -21.36 -9.92
C GLN A 13 -4.71 -20.52 -10.68
N LEU A 14 -6.01 -20.71 -10.42
CA LEU A 14 -7.09 -19.94 -11.03
C LEU A 14 -7.02 -18.47 -10.60
N ALA A 15 -6.80 -18.18 -9.32
CA ALA A 15 -6.61 -16.83 -8.81
C ALA A 15 -5.42 -16.13 -9.49
N ASN A 16 -4.26 -16.80 -9.56
CA ASN A 16 -3.07 -16.26 -10.23
C ASN A 16 -3.27 -16.08 -11.74
N GLN A 17 -4.10 -16.90 -12.40
CA GLN A 17 -4.43 -16.71 -13.81
C GLN A 17 -5.37 -15.50 -14.00
N GLN A 18 -6.32 -15.32 -13.10
CA GLN A 18 -7.26 -14.21 -13.11
C GLN A 18 -6.52 -12.87 -12.90
N GLU A 19 -5.66 -12.79 -11.90
CA GLU A 19 -4.82 -11.61 -11.62
C GLU A 19 -3.98 -11.21 -12.86
N ARG A 20 -3.35 -12.18 -13.54
CA ARG A 20 -2.59 -11.90 -14.77
C ARG A 20 -3.45 -11.41 -15.93
N ARG A 21 -4.73 -11.82 -15.98
CA ARG A 21 -5.67 -11.35 -17.00
C ARG A 21 -6.10 -9.92 -16.71
N GLU A 22 -6.43 -9.63 -15.46
CA GLU A 22 -6.77 -8.28 -14.98
C GLU A 22 -5.61 -7.31 -15.21
N ASP A 23 -4.39 -7.70 -14.86
CA ASP A 23 -3.18 -6.91 -15.13
C ASP A 23 -2.97 -6.64 -16.62
N ARG A 24 -3.19 -7.65 -17.47
CA ARG A 24 -3.05 -7.51 -18.92
C ARG A 24 -4.12 -6.56 -19.47
N GLN A 25 -5.36 -6.72 -19.03
CA GLN A 25 -6.47 -5.87 -19.45
C GLN A 25 -6.27 -4.42 -18.99
N ALA A 26 -5.84 -4.21 -17.75
CA ALA A 26 -5.47 -2.89 -17.25
C ALA A 26 -4.34 -2.25 -18.08
N ARG A 27 -3.33 -3.04 -18.51
CA ARG A 27 -2.26 -2.56 -19.39
C ARG A 27 -2.77 -2.18 -20.78
N GLU A 28 -3.61 -3.01 -21.39
CA GLU A 28 -4.22 -2.74 -22.70
C GLU A 28 -5.12 -1.49 -22.64
N ASN A 29 -5.87 -1.32 -21.56
CA ASN A 29 -6.66 -0.11 -21.32
C ASN A 29 -5.77 1.14 -21.25
N ARG A 30 -4.69 1.12 -20.47
CA ARG A 30 -3.76 2.26 -20.39
C ARG A 30 -3.16 2.61 -21.75
N GLU A 31 -2.74 1.62 -22.54
CA GLU A 31 -2.23 1.85 -23.90
C GLU A 31 -3.29 2.44 -24.83
N LYS A 32 -4.53 1.93 -24.77
CA LYS A 32 -5.65 2.42 -25.59
C LYS A 32 -5.97 3.90 -25.30
N TYR A 33 -5.84 4.32 -24.04
CA TYR A 33 -6.22 5.65 -23.58
C TYR A 33 -5.01 6.57 -23.27
N GLN A 34 -3.81 6.21 -23.73
CA GLN A 34 -2.56 6.91 -23.39
C GLN A 34 -2.49 8.37 -23.87
N GLU A 35 -3.22 8.72 -24.93
CA GLU A 35 -3.24 10.07 -25.51
C GLU A 35 -4.25 11.01 -24.83
N LEU A 36 -5.13 10.47 -23.97
CA LEU A 36 -6.11 11.27 -23.26
C LEU A 36 -5.48 11.92 -22.03
N VAL A 37 -5.75 13.22 -21.86
CA VAL A 37 -5.44 13.94 -20.62
C VAL A 37 -6.63 13.82 -19.69
N PHE A 38 -6.43 13.20 -18.53
CA PHE A 38 -7.50 13.01 -17.54
C PHE A 38 -7.54 14.14 -16.52
N GLU A 39 -8.74 14.39 -15.97
CA GLU A 39 -8.91 15.14 -14.72
C GLU A 39 -8.18 14.42 -13.59
N GLU A 40 -7.62 15.16 -12.63
CA GLU A 40 -6.78 14.57 -11.57
C GLU A 40 -7.55 13.69 -10.58
N LYS A 41 -8.90 13.80 -10.59
CA LYS A 41 -9.81 13.06 -9.71
C LYS A 41 -10.40 11.87 -10.47
N ILE A 42 -10.56 10.75 -9.76
CA ILE A 42 -11.45 9.65 -10.16
C ILE A 42 -12.69 9.75 -9.29
N TRP A 43 -13.88 9.70 -9.89
CA TRP A 43 -15.14 9.67 -9.15
C TRP A 43 -15.48 8.21 -8.84
N VAL A 44 -15.19 7.80 -7.60
CA VAL A 44 -15.36 6.41 -7.16
C VAL A 44 -16.72 6.24 -6.49
N TYR A 45 -17.48 5.25 -6.94
CA TYR A 45 -18.77 4.84 -6.40
C TYR A 45 -18.63 3.42 -5.84
N SER A 46 -18.31 3.32 -4.55
CA SER A 46 -17.92 2.07 -3.88
C SER A 46 -19.09 1.14 -3.54
N ASP A 47 -20.33 1.62 -3.67
CA ASP A 47 -21.55 0.95 -3.23
C ASP A 47 -22.43 0.42 -4.38
N ILE A 48 -22.20 0.86 -5.62
CA ILE A 48 -23.00 0.51 -6.79
C ILE A 48 -22.18 -0.11 -7.92
N VAL A 49 -22.82 -0.98 -8.70
CA VAL A 49 -22.31 -1.45 -10.00
C VAL A 49 -22.93 -0.59 -11.09
N ILE A 50 -22.11 0.01 -11.96
CA ILE A 50 -22.60 0.96 -12.97
C ILE A 50 -22.82 0.21 -14.30
N THR A 51 -24.07 0.16 -14.74
CA THR A 51 -24.49 -0.48 -16.00
C THR A 51 -24.47 0.48 -17.19
N ALA A 52 -24.76 1.76 -16.96
CA ALA A 52 -24.72 2.80 -17.98
C ALA A 52 -24.35 4.16 -17.41
N VAL A 53 -23.71 4.99 -18.23
CA VAL A 53 -23.43 6.40 -17.94
C VAL A 53 -23.97 7.25 -19.07
N ALA A 54 -24.66 8.34 -18.72
CA ALA A 54 -25.13 9.35 -19.66
C ALA A 54 -24.68 10.74 -19.20
N VAL A 55 -24.41 11.62 -20.17
CA VAL A 55 -24.07 13.03 -19.92
C VAL A 55 -25.05 13.90 -20.68
N ASP A 56 -25.73 14.78 -19.96
CA ASP A 56 -26.54 15.82 -20.58
C ASP A 56 -25.63 16.86 -21.24
N VAL A 57 -25.77 17.03 -22.55
CA VAL A 57 -24.86 17.87 -23.35
C VAL A 57 -25.00 19.37 -23.04
N GLY A 58 -26.17 19.82 -22.58
CA GLY A 58 -26.43 21.23 -22.30
C GLY A 58 -25.95 21.68 -20.93
N THR A 59 -26.08 20.80 -19.93
CA THR A 59 -25.77 21.10 -18.52
C THR A 59 -24.48 20.45 -18.03
N GLY A 60 -23.97 19.44 -18.74
CA GLY A 60 -22.88 18.60 -18.26
C GLY A 60 -23.31 17.63 -17.16
N GLN A 61 -24.60 17.54 -16.84
CA GLN A 61 -25.09 16.67 -15.78
C GLN A 61 -24.80 15.20 -16.10
N VAL A 62 -24.10 14.51 -15.21
CA VAL A 62 -23.86 13.07 -15.36
C VAL A 62 -24.98 12.30 -14.66
N THR A 63 -25.49 11.26 -15.33
CA THR A 63 -26.45 10.31 -14.77
C THR A 63 -25.88 8.91 -14.89
N LEU A 64 -25.87 8.19 -13.77
CA LEU A 64 -25.47 6.79 -13.69
C LEU A 64 -26.71 5.92 -13.63
N THR A 65 -26.66 4.75 -14.27
CA THR A 65 -27.66 3.69 -14.07
C THR A 65 -26.97 2.54 -13.34
N ASN A 66 -27.58 2.05 -12.27
CA ASN A 66 -27.03 0.92 -11.51
C ASN A 66 -27.55 -0.44 -12.03
N ASP A 67 -27.15 -1.52 -11.38
CA ASP A 67 -27.56 -2.90 -11.68
C ASP A 67 -29.04 -3.21 -11.34
N LYS A 68 -29.73 -2.29 -10.68
CA LYS A 68 -31.18 -2.34 -10.38
C LYS A 68 -32.01 -1.43 -11.29
N ASP A 69 -31.41 -0.91 -12.36
CA ASP A 69 -32.01 0.07 -13.28
C ASP A 69 -32.42 1.40 -12.62
N GLU A 70 -31.85 1.72 -11.46
CA GLU A 70 -32.07 3.00 -10.79
C GLU A 70 -31.13 4.07 -11.36
N ARG A 71 -31.68 5.28 -11.57
CA ARG A 71 -30.92 6.42 -12.07
C ARG A 71 -30.42 7.29 -10.92
N ILE A 72 -29.12 7.54 -10.92
CA ILE A 72 -28.43 8.36 -9.91
C ILE A 72 -27.86 9.57 -10.64
N VAL A 73 -28.36 10.76 -10.29
CA VAL A 73 -27.83 12.02 -10.80
C VAL A 73 -26.62 12.40 -9.94
N THR A 74 -25.48 12.64 -10.57
CA THR A 74 -24.26 13.00 -9.85
C THR A 74 -24.34 14.43 -9.30
N GLU A 75 -23.72 14.69 -8.16
CA GLU A 75 -23.67 16.06 -7.63
C GLU A 75 -22.75 16.95 -8.48
N ASP A 76 -21.65 16.39 -9.00
CA ASP A 76 -20.70 17.08 -9.87
C ASP A 76 -21.14 17.00 -11.33
N THR A 77 -21.12 18.12 -12.04
CA THR A 77 -21.29 18.16 -13.51
C THR A 77 -19.95 17.90 -14.21
N PHE A 78 -19.99 17.28 -15.39
CA PHE A 78 -18.87 17.19 -16.32
C PHE A 78 -18.92 18.42 -17.24
N PRO A 79 -18.02 19.41 -17.06
CA PRO A 79 -18.15 20.69 -17.75
C PRO A 79 -18.08 20.50 -19.28
N PRO A 80 -19.07 20.98 -20.06
CA PRO A 80 -19.06 20.85 -21.52
C PRO A 80 -17.85 21.49 -22.20
N GLU A 81 -17.18 22.43 -21.52
CA GLU A 81 -15.97 23.10 -21.94
C GLU A 81 -14.68 22.36 -21.56
N SER A 82 -14.73 21.33 -20.71
CA SER A 82 -13.55 20.59 -20.26
C SER A 82 -12.85 19.93 -21.45
N GLN A 83 -11.53 20.17 -21.53
CA GLN A 83 -10.64 19.49 -22.49
C GLN A 83 -10.06 18.20 -21.91
N LYS A 84 -10.28 17.94 -20.62
CA LYS A 84 -9.79 16.75 -19.92
C LYS A 84 -10.89 15.71 -19.82
N ALA A 85 -10.52 14.44 -20.00
CA ALA A 85 -11.44 13.33 -19.81
C ALA A 85 -11.66 13.05 -18.32
N ARG A 86 -12.88 12.66 -17.95
CA ARG A 86 -13.24 12.29 -16.58
C ARG A 86 -13.34 10.76 -16.46
N ILE A 87 -12.83 10.22 -15.35
CA ILE A 87 -12.95 8.79 -15.01
C ILE A 87 -13.97 8.63 -13.90
N ILE A 88 -14.97 7.77 -14.13
CA ILE A 88 -15.91 7.31 -13.12
C ILE A 88 -15.63 5.83 -12.87
N GLN A 89 -15.56 5.40 -11.61
CA GLN A 89 -15.27 4.02 -11.23
C GLN A 89 -16.39 3.45 -10.38
N ASP A 90 -16.82 2.23 -10.68
CA ASP A 90 -17.83 1.51 -9.90
C ASP A 90 -17.23 0.61 -8.81
N LYS A 91 -18.10 -0.06 -8.05
CA LYS A 91 -17.72 -0.96 -6.95
C LYS A 91 -16.85 -2.14 -7.40
N ASN A 92 -17.00 -2.60 -8.64
CA ASN A 92 -16.24 -3.73 -9.18
C ASN A 92 -14.89 -3.29 -9.76
N GLY A 93 -14.59 -1.98 -9.76
CA GLY A 93 -13.39 -1.43 -10.37
C GLY A 93 -13.50 -1.22 -11.88
N ASP A 94 -14.67 -1.47 -12.49
CA ASP A 94 -14.92 -1.07 -13.87
C ASP A 94 -14.93 0.46 -13.93
N GLN A 95 -14.37 1.00 -15.02
CA GLN A 95 -14.27 2.43 -15.22
C GLN A 95 -15.10 2.89 -16.42
N TRP A 96 -15.48 4.16 -16.43
CA TRP A 96 -16.13 4.85 -17.53
C TRP A 96 -15.37 6.12 -17.86
N VAL A 97 -15.05 6.32 -19.13
CA VAL A 97 -14.36 7.50 -19.64
C VAL A 97 -15.38 8.44 -20.26
N LEU A 98 -15.44 9.66 -19.72
CA LEU A 98 -16.22 10.76 -20.24
C LEU A 98 -15.30 11.73 -20.99
N GLU A 99 -15.53 11.88 -22.29
CA GLU A 99 -14.79 12.81 -23.14
C GLU A 99 -15.77 13.76 -23.82
N LYS A 100 -15.35 15.02 -23.98
CA LYS A 100 -16.14 16.03 -24.65
C LYS A 100 -16.52 15.58 -26.07
N GLY A 101 -17.82 15.63 -26.37
CA GLY A 101 -18.36 15.35 -27.71
C GLY A 101 -18.30 13.87 -28.10
N LYS A 102 -17.99 12.97 -27.16
CA LYS A 102 -18.05 11.51 -27.38
C LYS A 102 -19.00 10.88 -26.38
N GLU A 103 -19.56 9.74 -26.78
CA GLU A 103 -20.36 8.93 -25.87
C GLU A 103 -19.50 8.35 -24.73
N PRO A 104 -20.03 8.23 -23.51
CA PRO A 104 -19.35 7.56 -22.40
C PRO A 104 -18.88 6.16 -22.79
N GLN A 105 -17.60 5.86 -22.58
CA GLN A 105 -17.03 4.57 -22.93
C GLN A 105 -16.75 3.74 -21.67
N LYS A 106 -17.29 2.52 -21.63
CA LYS A 106 -16.96 1.55 -20.58
C LYS A 106 -15.56 0.99 -20.78
N VAL A 107 -14.81 0.89 -19.70
CA VAL A 107 -13.46 0.34 -19.58
C VAL A 107 -13.52 -0.80 -18.58
N ALA A 108 -13.82 -1.99 -19.09
CA ALA A 108 -13.92 -3.20 -18.28
C ALA A 108 -12.57 -3.53 -17.64
N GLY A 109 -12.59 -3.92 -16.36
CA GLY A 109 -11.41 -4.20 -15.54
C GLY A 109 -10.62 -2.95 -15.11
N GLY A 110 -11.06 -1.75 -15.51
CA GLY A 110 -10.47 -0.48 -15.10
C GLY A 110 -8.99 -0.33 -15.49
N GLY A 111 -8.19 0.19 -14.55
CA GLY A 111 -6.75 0.33 -14.70
C GLY A 111 -6.26 1.66 -15.29
N LEU A 112 -7.17 2.60 -15.59
CA LEU A 112 -6.84 3.96 -15.97
C LEU A 112 -6.59 4.82 -14.73
N ILE A 113 -5.52 5.60 -14.77
CA ILE A 113 -5.13 6.47 -13.67
C ILE A 113 -4.75 7.85 -14.23
N PRO A 114 -5.24 8.95 -13.63
CA PRO A 114 -4.85 10.30 -14.03
C PRO A 114 -3.33 10.47 -14.04
N GLY A 115 -2.77 10.87 -15.19
CA GLY A 115 -1.33 11.06 -15.35
C GLY A 115 -0.49 9.78 -15.43
N GLY A 116 -1.08 8.58 -15.26
CA GLY A 116 -0.39 7.28 -15.35
C GLY A 116 -0.59 6.53 -16.66
N ASN A 117 -1.40 7.09 -17.57
CA ASN A 117 -1.72 6.46 -18.85
C ASN A 117 -0.73 6.85 -19.96
N ALA A 118 -0.06 7.99 -19.83
CA ALA A 118 1.00 8.40 -20.73
C ALA A 118 2.35 7.86 -20.23
N PRO A 119 3.22 7.35 -21.12
CA PRO A 119 4.55 6.92 -20.73
C PRO A 119 5.37 8.11 -20.20
N LEU A 120 6.07 7.92 -19.09
CA LEU A 120 7.00 8.91 -18.57
C LEU A 120 8.07 9.26 -19.61
N ALA A 121 8.40 10.54 -19.70
CA ALA A 121 9.60 10.96 -20.40
C ALA A 121 10.83 10.30 -19.77
N ARG A 122 11.82 9.95 -20.59
CA ARG A 122 13.02 9.24 -20.12
C ARG A 122 13.74 9.96 -18.98
N ALA A 123 13.84 11.29 -19.06
CA ALA A 123 14.49 12.11 -18.04
C ALA A 123 13.78 12.01 -16.67
N ASP A 124 12.45 12.08 -16.68
CA ASP A 124 11.64 11.90 -15.47
C ASP A 124 11.79 10.47 -14.93
N ARG A 125 11.75 9.46 -15.80
CA ARG A 125 11.97 8.07 -15.38
C ARG A 125 13.35 7.87 -14.74
N ASP A 126 14.39 8.47 -15.30
CA ASP A 126 15.76 8.38 -14.76
C ASP A 126 15.87 9.08 -13.38
N LEU A 127 15.19 10.21 -13.17
CA LEU A 127 15.07 10.84 -11.85
C LEU A 127 14.37 9.92 -10.85
N LEU A 128 13.25 9.32 -11.24
CA LEU A 128 12.50 8.40 -10.40
C LEU A 128 13.33 7.16 -10.02
N LYS A 129 14.08 6.59 -10.97
CA LYS A 129 15.03 5.49 -10.74
C LYS A 129 16.12 5.87 -9.74
N LYS A 130 16.69 7.08 -9.86
CA LYS A 130 17.70 7.57 -8.90
C LYS A 130 17.10 7.73 -7.50
N ALA A 131 15.89 8.27 -7.38
CA ALA A 131 15.19 8.42 -6.10
C ALA A 131 14.89 7.05 -5.45
N LEU A 132 14.32 6.10 -6.20
CA LEU A 132 14.06 4.74 -5.73
C LEU A 132 15.33 4.02 -5.29
N LYS A 133 16.43 4.18 -6.02
CA LYS A 133 17.73 3.64 -5.60
C LYS A 133 18.17 4.19 -4.25
N GLN A 134 17.91 5.47 -3.96
CA GLN A 134 18.20 6.05 -2.64
C GLN A 134 17.27 5.49 -1.55
N VAL A 135 15.97 5.32 -1.84
CA VAL A 135 15.03 4.65 -0.92
C VAL A 135 15.53 3.25 -0.60
N ARG A 136 15.82 2.44 -1.63
CA ARG A 136 16.35 1.07 -1.45
C ARG A 136 17.61 1.06 -0.58
N ASN A 137 18.59 1.92 -0.87
CA ASN A 137 19.82 1.96 -0.11
C ASN A 137 19.57 2.31 1.37
N GLN A 138 18.70 3.29 1.64
CA GLN A 138 18.30 3.66 2.99
C GLN A 138 17.63 2.49 3.72
N TYR A 139 16.59 1.90 3.13
CA TYR A 139 15.79 0.86 3.79
C TYR A 139 16.40 -0.54 3.76
N SER A 140 17.39 -0.81 2.90
CA SER A 140 18.20 -2.03 2.96
C SER A 140 18.98 -2.13 4.27
N GLN A 141 19.49 -0.99 4.78
CA GLN A 141 20.19 -0.93 6.06
C GLN A 141 19.18 -0.97 7.21
N THR A 142 18.09 -0.20 7.12
CA THR A 142 17.05 -0.16 8.15
C THR A 142 16.36 -1.52 8.34
N LEU A 143 16.21 -2.32 7.28
CA LEU A 143 15.64 -3.67 7.35
C LEU A 143 16.40 -4.62 8.28
N VAL A 144 17.73 -4.57 8.23
CA VAL A 144 18.59 -5.40 9.08
C VAL A 144 18.37 -4.98 10.54
N THR A 145 18.46 -3.68 10.82
CA THR A 145 18.26 -3.12 12.16
C THR A 145 16.87 -3.43 12.71
N SER A 146 15.79 -3.19 11.94
CA SER A 146 14.42 -3.49 12.38
C SER A 146 14.16 -4.99 12.58
N SER A 147 14.80 -5.85 11.78
CA SER A 147 14.68 -7.31 11.95
C SER A 147 15.42 -7.81 13.19
N GLU A 148 16.58 -7.23 13.51
CA GLU A 148 17.33 -7.52 14.74
C GLU A 148 16.60 -7.03 15.98
N GLU A 149 16.00 -5.83 15.92
CA GLU A 149 15.23 -5.27 17.01
C GLU A 149 13.99 -6.11 17.33
N LEU A 150 13.24 -6.54 16.31
CA LEU A 150 12.09 -7.43 16.52
C LEU A 150 12.53 -8.80 17.10
N LYS A 151 13.70 -9.32 16.70
CA LYS A 151 14.25 -10.55 17.29
C LYS A 151 14.59 -10.35 18.78
N ARG A 152 15.22 -9.22 19.14
CA ARG A 152 15.52 -8.89 20.55
C ARG A 152 14.24 -8.77 21.37
N GLN A 153 13.24 -8.07 20.87
CA GLN A 153 11.95 -7.92 21.55
C GLN A 153 11.17 -9.25 21.66
N LYS A 154 11.35 -10.21 20.75
CA LYS A 154 10.84 -11.58 20.93
C LYS A 154 11.60 -12.40 21.98
N GLN A 155 12.89 -12.11 22.17
CA GLN A 155 13.74 -12.83 23.13
C GLN A 155 13.59 -12.30 24.55
N GLN A 156 13.34 -11.00 24.73
CA GLN A 156 13.18 -10.38 26.04
C GLN A 156 12.11 -11.04 26.95
N PRO A 157 10.90 -11.37 26.47
CA PRO A 157 9.92 -12.10 27.29
C PRO A 157 10.42 -13.47 27.75
N TYR A 158 11.23 -14.15 26.93
CA TYR A 158 11.78 -15.46 27.27
C TYR A 158 12.89 -15.33 28.33
N GLU A 159 13.76 -14.34 28.21
CA GLU A 159 14.79 -14.05 29.22
C GLU A 159 14.16 -13.62 30.55
N GLN A 160 13.11 -12.81 30.52
CA GLN A 160 12.36 -12.40 31.71
C GLN A 160 11.65 -13.59 32.38
N ILE A 161 11.02 -14.47 31.60
CA ILE A 161 10.43 -15.72 32.12
C ILE A 161 11.52 -16.62 32.71
N VAL A 162 12.70 -16.71 32.09
CA VAL A 162 13.82 -17.50 32.62
C VAL A 162 14.38 -16.88 33.90
N GLU A 163 14.53 -15.55 33.99
CA GLU A 163 14.92 -14.86 35.22
C GLU A 163 13.87 -15.01 36.33
N ASP A 164 12.58 -14.86 36.01
CA ASP A 164 11.48 -15.06 36.96
C ASP A 164 11.50 -16.52 37.46
N LEU A 165 11.62 -17.50 36.57
CA LEU A 165 11.77 -18.91 36.95
C LEU A 165 13.03 -19.15 37.79
N GLN A 166 14.18 -18.57 37.45
CA GLN A 166 15.41 -18.70 38.23
C GLN A 166 15.31 -18.03 39.61
N SER A 167 14.54 -16.94 39.73
CA SER A 167 14.29 -16.28 41.02
C SER A 167 13.39 -17.12 41.94
N ILE A 168 12.41 -17.83 41.36
CA ILE A 168 11.54 -18.79 42.06
C ILE A 168 12.34 -20.05 42.44
N PHE A 169 13.29 -20.46 41.60
CA PHE A 169 14.18 -21.60 41.83
C PHE A 169 15.58 -21.15 42.24
N SER A 170 15.71 -20.42 43.34
CA SER A 170 17.02 -20.27 43.99
C SER A 170 17.46 -21.65 44.52
N PRO A 171 18.67 -22.14 44.21
CA PRO A 171 19.13 -23.42 44.73
C PRO A 171 19.23 -23.32 46.25
N ALA A 172 18.40 -24.10 46.96
CA ALA A 172 18.49 -24.21 48.40
C ALA A 172 19.93 -24.63 48.77
N THR A 173 20.59 -23.84 49.61
CA THR A 173 21.90 -24.19 50.16
C THR A 173 21.73 -25.54 50.88
N PRO A 174 22.46 -26.61 50.48
CA PRO A 174 22.20 -27.93 51.03
C PRO A 174 22.71 -27.96 52.48
N THR A 175 21.80 -27.77 53.43
CA THR A 175 22.08 -28.00 54.85
C THR A 175 21.69 -29.42 55.21
N GLY A 176 22.69 -30.31 55.19
CA GLY A 176 22.74 -31.44 56.11
C GLY A 176 22.16 -32.78 55.62
N THR A 177 22.95 -33.82 55.90
CA THR A 177 22.67 -35.25 55.82
C THR A 177 21.49 -35.66 56.70
N ASP A 178 20.39 -36.10 56.10
CA ASP A 178 19.72 -37.40 56.30
C ASP A 178 18.22 -37.36 55.97
N SER A 179 17.76 -38.43 55.33
CA SER A 179 16.36 -38.90 55.17
C SER A 179 15.35 -38.01 54.43
N GLU A 180 14.87 -38.55 53.30
CA GLU A 180 13.60 -38.29 52.58
C GLU A 180 12.64 -37.25 53.19
N GLU A 181 12.88 -35.97 52.95
CA GLU A 181 11.89 -34.93 53.11
C GLU A 181 11.46 -34.43 51.73
N ILE A 182 10.18 -34.67 51.38
CA ILE A 182 9.58 -34.13 50.16
C ILE A 182 9.46 -32.61 50.38
N ILE A 183 10.35 -31.85 49.75
CA ILE A 183 10.30 -30.39 49.71
C ILE A 183 9.09 -29.98 48.86
N PHE A 184 8.05 -29.46 49.50
CA PHE A 184 6.98 -28.74 48.81
C PHE A 184 7.44 -27.30 48.57
N PHE A 185 7.50 -26.89 47.31
CA PHE A 185 7.73 -25.49 46.93
C PHE A 185 6.43 -24.71 47.18
N GLU A 186 6.39 -23.87 48.21
CA GLU A 186 5.36 -22.83 48.30
C GLU A 186 5.71 -21.73 47.30
N ALA A 187 4.90 -21.58 46.26
CA ALA A 187 5.02 -20.49 45.31
C ALA A 187 4.59 -19.18 46.01
N ASP A 188 5.52 -18.25 46.16
CA ASP A 188 5.22 -16.91 46.64
C ASP A 188 4.45 -16.14 45.55
N THR A 189 3.12 -16.11 45.64
CA THR A 189 2.24 -15.50 44.63
C THR A 189 2.17 -13.97 44.70
N ALA A 190 3.03 -13.30 45.47
CA ALA A 190 2.92 -11.86 45.74
C ALA A 190 3.56 -10.95 44.67
N ASN A 191 4.31 -11.47 43.69
CA ASN A 191 5.01 -10.63 42.71
C ASN A 191 4.25 -10.49 41.38
N THR A 192 3.03 -9.93 41.42
CA THR A 192 2.22 -9.65 40.21
C THR A 192 2.60 -8.35 39.49
N THR A 193 3.71 -7.71 39.84
CA THR A 193 4.22 -6.50 39.16
C THR A 193 4.68 -6.78 37.72
N GLY A 194 4.96 -8.04 37.37
CA GLY A 194 5.38 -8.44 36.02
C GLY A 194 4.31 -8.34 34.94
N TYR A 195 3.02 -8.22 35.31
CA TYR A 195 1.92 -8.21 34.33
C TYR A 195 1.62 -6.83 33.73
N GLN A 196 1.98 -5.72 34.40
CA GLN A 196 1.77 -4.37 33.86
C GLN A 196 2.76 -4.01 32.74
N ASN A 197 3.93 -4.63 32.72
CA ASN A 197 4.93 -4.45 31.64
C ASN A 197 4.61 -5.26 30.37
N LEU A 198 3.67 -6.22 30.43
CA LEU A 198 3.31 -7.03 29.27
C LEU A 198 2.52 -6.23 28.24
N ASP A 199 1.66 -5.31 28.67
CA ASP A 199 0.86 -4.49 27.76
C ASP A 199 1.73 -3.48 27.00
N GLU A 200 2.72 -2.87 27.66
CA GLU A 200 3.68 -1.95 27.03
C GLU A 200 4.65 -2.71 26.11
N ALA A 201 5.13 -3.89 26.52
CA ALA A 201 5.95 -4.75 25.66
C ALA A 201 5.18 -5.25 24.44
N ALA A 202 3.91 -5.61 24.59
CA ALA A 202 3.04 -6.01 23.49
C ALA A 202 2.77 -4.84 22.52
N ALA A 203 2.50 -3.63 23.04
CA ALA A 203 2.34 -2.44 22.22
C ALA A 203 3.62 -2.09 21.45
N ASN A 204 4.78 -2.14 22.09
CA ASN A 204 6.09 -1.91 21.46
C ASN A 204 6.42 -2.97 20.41
N TYR A 205 6.04 -4.23 20.65
CA TYR A 205 6.17 -5.31 19.67
C TYR A 205 5.31 -5.04 18.42
N ILE A 206 4.04 -4.66 18.59
CA ILE A 206 3.12 -4.34 17.48
C ILE A 206 3.66 -3.15 16.66
N LEU A 207 4.15 -2.09 17.33
CA LEU A 207 4.77 -0.95 16.65
C LEU A 207 6.03 -1.35 15.86
N SER A 208 6.88 -2.21 16.44
CA SER A 208 8.09 -2.71 15.78
C SER A 208 7.77 -3.63 14.60
N GLU A 209 6.73 -4.45 14.70
CA GLU A 209 6.22 -5.28 13.61
C GLU A 209 5.66 -4.42 12.46
N LYS A 210 4.87 -3.38 12.79
CA LYS A 210 4.40 -2.38 11.81
C LYS A 210 5.57 -1.68 11.12
N ALA A 211 6.56 -1.23 11.87
CA ALA A 211 7.76 -0.58 11.32
C ALA A 211 8.55 -1.52 10.40
N LEU A 212 8.73 -2.80 10.80
CA LEU A 212 9.37 -3.80 9.97
C LEU A 212 8.59 -4.04 8.66
N PHE A 213 7.26 -4.11 8.74
CA PHE A 213 6.41 -4.29 7.57
C PHE A 213 6.55 -3.12 6.57
N ILE A 214 6.48 -1.88 7.06
CA ILE A 214 6.69 -0.67 6.26
C ILE A 214 8.08 -0.68 5.62
N ASN A 215 9.13 -1.00 6.38
CA ASN A 215 10.50 -1.05 5.88
C ASN A 215 10.70 -2.13 4.81
N LYS A 216 10.05 -3.29 4.96
CA LYS A 216 10.01 -4.34 3.93
C LYS A 216 9.33 -3.87 2.67
N ALA A 217 8.15 -3.26 2.77
CA ALA A 217 7.44 -2.76 1.61
C ALA A 217 8.24 -1.69 0.85
N LEU A 218 8.83 -0.73 1.57
CA LEU A 218 9.70 0.30 0.98
C LEU A 218 10.90 -0.30 0.25
N TYR A 219 11.53 -1.33 0.82
CA TYR A 219 12.64 -2.01 0.17
C TYR A 219 12.20 -2.79 -1.07
N TYR A 220 11.19 -3.66 -0.98
CA TYR A 220 10.76 -4.49 -2.10
C TYR A 220 10.21 -3.65 -3.25
N ILE A 221 9.35 -2.66 -2.97
CA ILE A 221 8.84 -1.73 -3.99
C ILE A 221 9.99 -0.94 -4.63
N SER A 222 11.06 -0.63 -3.90
CA SER A 222 12.20 0.11 -4.46
C SER A 222 13.23 -0.76 -5.18
N ASP A 223 13.21 -2.08 -4.98
CA ASP A 223 14.13 -3.04 -5.60
C ASP A 223 13.52 -3.72 -6.84
N ASP A 224 12.21 -3.98 -6.82
CA ASP A 224 11.48 -4.79 -7.82
C ASP A 224 10.74 -3.99 -8.92
N LEU A 225 10.97 -2.68 -9.08
CA LEU A 225 10.42 -1.95 -10.23
C LEU A 225 11.23 -2.26 -11.49
N LEU A 226 10.85 -3.35 -12.15
CA LEU A 226 11.56 -3.95 -13.27
C LEU A 226 11.02 -3.47 -14.63
N ALA A 227 9.77 -3.03 -14.70
CA ALA A 227 9.14 -2.61 -15.95
C ALA A 227 8.89 -1.10 -16.01
N ASP A 228 9.16 -0.49 -17.17
CA ASP A 228 8.95 0.95 -17.41
C ASP A 228 7.55 1.43 -17.01
N LYS A 229 6.52 0.59 -17.18
CA LYS A 229 5.13 0.89 -16.81
C LYS A 229 4.88 0.99 -15.31
N GLU A 230 5.71 0.35 -14.49
CA GLU A 230 5.58 0.42 -13.03
C GLU A 230 6.11 1.77 -12.52
N TYR A 231 7.10 2.35 -13.22
CA TYR A 231 7.51 3.73 -12.99
C TYR A 231 6.41 4.72 -13.36
N ASP A 232 5.73 4.50 -14.49
CA ASP A 232 4.61 5.34 -14.93
C ASP A 232 3.47 5.33 -13.89
N LEU A 233 3.15 4.14 -13.36
CA LEU A 233 2.18 3.97 -12.28
C LEU A 233 2.61 4.70 -11.00
N LEU A 234 3.85 4.49 -10.54
CA LEU A 234 4.35 5.16 -9.34
C LEU A 234 4.31 6.67 -9.50
N ALA A 235 4.78 7.22 -10.62
CA ALA A 235 4.74 8.66 -10.89
C ALA A 235 3.31 9.23 -10.84
N SER A 236 2.32 8.50 -11.34
CA SER A 236 0.92 8.93 -11.30
C SER A 236 0.33 9.00 -9.90
N ALA A 237 0.82 8.14 -8.99
CA ALA A 237 0.42 8.14 -7.58
C ALA A 237 1.11 9.25 -6.77
N LEU A 238 2.25 9.75 -7.23
CA LEU A 238 3.03 10.76 -6.51
C LEU A 238 2.39 12.16 -6.62
N LYS A 239 2.09 12.73 -5.46
CA LYS A 239 1.77 14.16 -5.29
C LYS A 239 2.86 14.85 -4.51
N ILE A 240 3.49 15.86 -5.10
CA ILE A 240 4.60 16.61 -4.51
C ILE A 240 4.20 18.07 -4.46
N ASN A 241 4.07 18.65 -3.25
CA ASN A 241 3.64 20.04 -3.06
C ASN A 241 2.34 20.38 -3.82
N ASN A 242 1.33 19.50 -3.73
CA ASN A 242 0.06 19.59 -4.47
C ASN A 242 0.18 19.62 -6.00
N LYS A 243 1.28 19.09 -6.55
CA LYS A 243 1.47 18.91 -8.00
C LYS A 243 1.62 17.44 -8.33
N THR A 244 1.27 17.07 -9.56
CA THR A 244 1.65 15.78 -10.12
C THR A 244 3.18 15.69 -10.18
N TYR A 245 3.73 14.48 -10.16
CA TYR A 245 5.17 14.26 -10.30
C TYR A 245 5.76 14.97 -11.53
N THR A 246 5.11 14.82 -12.70
CA THR A 246 5.56 15.41 -13.97
C THR A 246 5.51 16.94 -13.96
N ASP A 247 4.48 17.54 -13.36
CA ASP A 247 4.41 19.00 -13.23
C ASP A 247 5.47 19.53 -12.26
N PHE A 248 5.75 18.77 -11.21
CA PHE A 248 6.79 19.11 -10.25
C PHE A 248 8.18 19.07 -10.90
N THR A 249 8.55 17.99 -11.59
CA THR A 249 9.87 17.87 -12.24
C THR A 249 10.07 18.91 -13.34
N ALA A 250 9.04 19.17 -14.14
CA ALA A 250 9.07 20.24 -15.15
C ALA A 250 9.31 21.62 -14.51
N LEU A 251 8.69 21.90 -13.36
CA LEU A 251 8.90 23.14 -12.61
C LEU A 251 10.32 23.24 -12.03
N GLN A 252 10.84 22.16 -11.43
CA GLN A 252 12.21 22.13 -10.90
C GLN A 252 13.25 22.40 -12.00
N LEU A 253 13.07 21.76 -13.17
CA LEU A 253 13.92 21.99 -14.34
C LEU A 253 13.84 23.46 -14.81
N LYS A 254 12.63 24.03 -14.88
CA LYS A 254 12.43 25.43 -15.25
C LYS A 254 13.09 26.41 -14.27
N ASN A 255 13.09 26.07 -12.98
CA ASN A 255 13.70 26.88 -11.93
C ASN A 255 15.23 26.71 -11.86
N GLY A 256 15.82 25.81 -12.66
CA GLY A 256 17.26 25.54 -12.64
C GLY A 256 17.73 24.85 -11.35
N GLU A 257 16.83 24.13 -10.69
CA GLU A 257 17.13 23.44 -9.43
C GLU A 257 18.09 22.28 -9.65
N LYS A 258 18.94 22.01 -8.65
CA LYS A 258 19.91 20.93 -8.74
C LYS A 258 19.20 19.58 -8.76
N GLU A 259 19.72 18.67 -9.58
CA GLU A 259 19.16 17.33 -9.74
C GLU A 259 19.09 16.60 -8.38
N GLU A 260 20.12 16.74 -7.54
CA GLU A 260 20.18 16.09 -6.22
C GLU A 260 19.08 16.58 -5.27
N VAL A 261 18.72 17.87 -5.35
CA VAL A 261 17.64 18.44 -4.53
C VAL A 261 16.30 17.86 -4.99
N THR A 262 16.07 17.83 -6.30
CA THR A 262 14.87 17.22 -6.89
C THR A 262 14.75 15.75 -6.49
N ILE A 263 15.83 14.97 -6.61
CA ILE A 263 15.86 13.55 -6.23
C ILE A 263 15.53 13.37 -4.74
N SER A 264 16.07 14.22 -3.85
CA SER A 264 15.79 14.12 -2.41
C SER A 264 14.31 14.35 -2.09
N ILE A 265 13.68 15.33 -2.74
CA ILE A 265 12.25 15.63 -2.56
C ILE A 265 11.40 14.47 -3.10
N VAL A 266 11.71 13.97 -4.30
CA VAL A 266 11.00 12.83 -4.91
C VAL A 266 11.15 11.58 -4.05
N LYS A 267 12.34 11.31 -3.51
CA LYS A 267 12.59 10.22 -2.57
C LYS A 267 11.64 10.28 -1.37
N GLN A 268 11.50 11.45 -0.75
CA GLN A 268 10.60 11.61 0.40
C GLN A 268 9.14 11.38 0.00
N ALA A 269 8.70 11.92 -1.14
CA ALA A 269 7.34 11.72 -1.62
C ALA A 269 7.00 10.24 -1.88
N ILE A 270 7.96 9.44 -2.38
CA ILE A 270 7.81 7.99 -2.53
C ILE A 270 7.58 7.32 -1.17
N ILE A 271 8.41 7.66 -0.18
CA ILE A 271 8.30 7.11 1.17
C ILE A 271 6.92 7.43 1.74
N ASP A 272 6.53 8.70 1.71
CA ASP A 272 5.25 9.17 2.29
C ASP A 272 4.06 8.49 1.61
N THR A 273 4.10 8.33 0.28
CA THR A 273 3.03 7.68 -0.48
C THR A 273 2.89 6.20 -0.11
N ILE A 274 4.00 5.46 -0.02
CA ILE A 274 3.98 4.04 0.34
C ILE A 274 3.51 3.84 1.79
N VAL A 275 4.01 4.66 2.72
CA VAL A 275 3.61 4.61 4.14
C VAL A 275 2.11 4.86 4.26
N LYS A 276 1.60 5.93 3.64
CA LYS A 276 0.19 6.27 3.67
C LYS A 276 -0.69 5.14 3.14
N LEU A 277 -0.34 4.56 1.99
CA LEU A 277 -1.09 3.45 1.40
C LEU A 277 -1.15 2.23 2.34
N ILE A 278 -0.04 1.91 3.00
CA ILE A 278 0.01 0.80 3.96
C ILE A 278 -0.86 1.10 5.19
N GLU A 279 -0.78 2.31 5.74
CA GLU A 279 -1.54 2.69 6.93
C GLU A 279 -3.06 2.65 6.67
N GLU A 280 -3.52 3.29 5.59
CA GLU A 280 -4.94 3.37 5.23
C GLU A 280 -5.55 1.99 4.88
N ASN A 281 -4.78 1.06 4.29
CA ASN A 281 -5.34 -0.20 3.78
C ASN A 281 -5.15 -1.41 4.69
N ILE A 282 -4.14 -1.39 5.57
CA ILE A 282 -3.77 -2.53 6.41
C ILE A 282 -4.08 -2.28 7.88
N TYR A 283 -3.88 -1.06 8.37
CA TYR A 283 -3.93 -0.77 9.82
C TYR A 283 -5.15 0.04 10.27
N GLU A 284 -5.81 0.79 9.38
CA GLU A 284 -7.02 1.58 9.69
C GLU A 284 -8.36 0.87 9.43
N LYS A 285 -8.40 -0.47 9.41
CA LYS A 285 -9.64 -1.25 9.21
C LYS A 285 -10.36 -1.62 10.51
#